data_AF-A0A814SGR6-F1
#
_entry.id   AF-A0A814SGR6-F1
#
_cell.length_a   1.000
_cell.length_b   1.000
_cell.length_c   1.000
_cell.angle_alpha   90.00
_cell.angle_beta   90.00
_cell.angle_gamma   90.00
#
_symmetry.space_group_name_H-M   'P 1'
#
loop_
_entity.id
_entity.type
_entity.pdbx_description
1 polymer ?
#
loop_
_entity_poly.entity_id
_entity_poly.type
_entity_poly.pdbx_seq_one_letter_code
_entity_poly.pdbx_strand_id
1 'polypeptide(L)'
;MQYPGEINALSSYGILKGQTAHYYYYYYLKSNNSSFILIHTRFLLLFALVIMATSYSSISQRERNTQPFFPNSATHADQCRFVCIYPAYINAKKTRAQGRRVSKSKAVDNPSVNEIRDILENAGLKAIVEANRLYCREESREPQYRGRVRVQLKNGDESLVKEQFKTKDDLLFYLIEMIPKLKTRSGNQQQQQQQNQQGGGKGKKR
;
A
#
# COMPACT_ATOMS: atom_id res chain seq x y z
N MET A 1 -47.12 -9.47 -15.19
CA MET A 1 -46.42 -10.77 -15.15
C MET A 1 -45.66 -10.86 -13.85
N GLN A 2 -46.25 -11.52 -12.87
CA GLN A 2 -45.69 -11.76 -11.54
C GLN A 2 -46.37 -13.02 -10.96
N TYR A 3 -45.68 -13.68 -10.02
CA TYR A 3 -46.00 -14.89 -9.22
C TYR A 3 -45.22 -16.17 -9.63
N PRO A 4 -45.01 -17.16 -8.73
CA PRO A 4 -44.22 -17.11 -7.46
C PRO A 4 -43.44 -18.44 -7.16
N GLY A 5 -42.72 -18.51 -6.01
CA GLY A 5 -42.22 -19.76 -5.36
C GLY A 5 -40.91 -20.34 -5.91
N GLU A 6 -39.98 -21.00 -5.20
CA GLU A 6 -39.96 -21.71 -3.91
C GLU A 6 -38.50 -21.67 -3.36
N ILE A 7 -38.27 -21.31 -2.09
CA ILE A 7 -38.00 -22.20 -0.93
C ILE A 7 -37.20 -23.51 -1.19
N ASN A 8 -36.12 -23.68 -0.44
CA ASN A 8 -35.48 -24.94 -0.01
C ASN A 8 -34.45 -25.66 -0.91
N ALA A 9 -33.29 -25.04 -1.17
CA ALA A 9 -32.08 -25.74 -1.64
C ALA A 9 -31.17 -26.28 -0.50
N LEU A 10 -31.66 -26.36 0.75
CA LEU A 10 -30.88 -26.82 1.91
C LEU A 10 -31.13 -28.28 2.32
N SER A 11 -31.95 -29.05 1.60
CA SER A 11 -32.23 -30.46 1.93
C SER A 11 -31.46 -31.49 1.10
N SER A 12 -30.76 -31.09 0.03
CA SER A 12 -30.08 -32.03 -0.89
C SER A 12 -28.65 -32.37 -0.45
N TYR A 13 -27.95 -31.46 0.24
CA TYR A 13 -26.57 -31.68 0.71
C TYR A 13 -26.45 -32.62 1.92
N GLY A 14 -27.57 -33.00 2.55
CA GLY A 14 -27.61 -33.89 3.72
C GLY A 14 -27.66 -35.38 3.40
N ILE A 15 -28.07 -35.78 2.20
CA ILE A 15 -28.36 -37.19 1.89
C ILE A 15 -27.14 -37.91 1.27
N LEU A 16 -26.25 -37.18 0.59
CA LEU A 16 -25.02 -37.76 0.02
C LEU A 16 -23.93 -38.05 1.07
N LYS A 17 -23.96 -37.40 2.25
CA LYS A 17 -23.03 -37.71 3.35
C LYS A 17 -23.40 -38.98 4.14
N GLY A 18 -24.67 -39.41 4.06
CA GLY A 18 -25.16 -40.60 4.75
C GLY A 18 -24.77 -41.91 4.07
N GLN A 19 -24.70 -41.94 2.73
CA GLN A 19 -24.34 -43.15 1.99
C GLN A 19 -22.84 -43.44 2.01
N THR A 20 -21.98 -42.41 2.05
CA THR A 20 -20.52 -42.61 2.13
C THR A 20 -20.07 -43.18 3.47
N ALA A 21 -20.71 -42.79 4.58
CA ALA A 21 -20.35 -43.28 5.91
C ALA A 21 -20.67 -44.77 6.11
N HIS A 22 -21.78 -45.25 5.54
CA HIS A 22 -22.19 -46.65 5.64
C HIS A 22 -21.26 -47.60 4.86
N TYR A 23 -20.70 -47.12 3.73
CA TYR A 23 -19.76 -47.89 2.93
C TYR A 23 -18.42 -48.11 3.66
N TYR A 24 -17.92 -47.11 4.40
CA TYR A 24 -16.68 -47.24 5.17
C TYR A 24 -16.81 -48.15 6.40
N TYR A 25 -17.98 -48.16 7.06
CA TYR A 25 -18.21 -49.02 8.22
C TYR A 25 -18.25 -50.50 7.86
N TYR A 26 -18.78 -50.85 6.68
CA TYR A 26 -18.87 -52.24 6.20
C TYR A 26 -17.51 -52.88 5.90
N TYR A 27 -16.50 -52.11 5.49
CA TYR A 27 -15.13 -52.63 5.28
C TYR A 27 -14.34 -52.79 6.58
N TYR A 28 -14.71 -52.06 7.65
CA TYR A 28 -13.98 -52.09 8.92
C TYR A 28 -14.22 -53.38 9.71
N LEU A 29 -15.42 -53.97 9.58
CA LEU A 29 -15.79 -55.20 10.31
C LEU A 29 -15.29 -56.51 9.66
N LYS A 30 -14.71 -56.46 8.45
CA LYS A 30 -14.28 -57.66 7.70
C LYS A 30 -12.76 -57.83 7.60
N SER A 31 -11.96 -56.98 8.24
CA SER A 31 -10.50 -57.10 8.20
C SER A 31 -9.88 -57.08 9.60
N ASN A 32 -9.56 -58.27 10.12
CA ASN A 32 -8.69 -58.44 11.29
C ASN A 32 -7.21 -58.29 10.91
N ASN A 33 -6.85 -57.21 10.21
CA ASN A 33 -5.46 -56.93 9.83
C ASN A 33 -5.02 -55.60 10.46
N SER A 34 -4.10 -55.67 11.42
CA SER A 34 -3.53 -54.53 12.15
C SER A 34 -3.01 -53.41 11.23
N SER A 35 -2.59 -53.76 10.02
CA SER A 35 -2.09 -52.82 9.01
C SER A 35 -3.16 -51.86 8.47
N PHE A 36 -4.42 -52.27 8.38
CA PHE A 36 -5.50 -51.44 7.79
C PHE A 36 -5.99 -50.36 8.77
N ILE A 37 -6.05 -50.71 10.06
CA ILE A 37 -6.38 -49.80 11.16
C ILE A 37 -5.29 -48.72 11.30
N LEU A 38 -4.02 -49.09 11.11
CA LEU A 38 -2.89 -48.17 11.19
C LEU A 38 -2.89 -47.15 10.04
N ILE A 39 -3.33 -47.55 8.84
CA ILE A 39 -3.43 -46.64 7.68
C ILE A 39 -4.58 -45.65 7.87
N HIS A 40 -5.74 -46.11 8.35
CA HIS A 40 -6.92 -45.26 8.56
C HIS A 40 -6.70 -44.22 9.67
N THR A 41 -6.08 -44.61 10.78
CA THR A 41 -5.74 -43.70 11.89
C THR A 41 -4.73 -42.64 11.47
N ARG A 42 -3.72 -42.98 10.65
CA ARG A 42 -2.77 -42.00 10.11
C ARG A 42 -3.42 -41.02 9.12
N PHE A 43 -4.38 -41.48 8.32
CA PHE A 43 -5.11 -40.61 7.38
C PHE A 43 -6.04 -39.62 8.09
N LEU A 44 -6.77 -40.07 9.12
CA LEU A 44 -7.60 -39.20 9.96
C LEU A 44 -6.78 -38.14 10.70
N LEU A 45 -5.61 -38.52 11.21
CA LEU A 45 -4.72 -37.60 11.94
C LEU A 45 -4.11 -36.55 11.00
N LEU A 46 -3.72 -36.92 9.78
CA LEU A 46 -3.28 -35.99 8.74
C LEU A 46 -4.41 -35.05 8.29
N PHE A 47 -5.63 -35.56 8.11
CA PHE A 47 -6.79 -34.75 7.72
C PHE A 47 -7.16 -33.72 8.81
N ALA A 48 -7.14 -34.13 10.08
CA ALA A 48 -7.33 -33.22 11.22
C ALA A 48 -6.25 -32.12 11.27
N LEU A 49 -4.99 -32.46 10.97
CA LEU A 49 -3.87 -31.52 10.95
C LEU A 49 -4.03 -30.48 9.82
N VAL A 50 -4.53 -30.89 8.64
CA VAL A 50 -4.85 -29.99 7.53
C VAL A 50 -6.02 -29.05 7.87
N ILE A 51 -7.08 -29.55 8.53
CA ILE A 51 -8.19 -28.72 9.00
C ILE A 51 -7.72 -27.70 10.04
N MET A 52 -6.86 -28.11 10.99
CA MET A 52 -6.31 -27.19 11.99
C MET A 52 -5.34 -26.16 11.37
N ALA A 53 -4.55 -26.54 10.37
CA ALA A 53 -3.66 -25.60 9.68
C ALA A 53 -4.46 -24.55 8.87
N THR A 54 -5.55 -24.96 8.22
CA THR A 54 -6.43 -24.08 7.45
C THR A 54 -7.27 -23.17 8.34
N SER A 55 -7.77 -23.67 9.47
CA SER A 55 -8.50 -22.84 10.45
C SER A 55 -7.57 -21.89 11.20
N TYR A 56 -6.37 -22.33 11.59
CA TYR A 56 -5.34 -21.47 12.21
C TYR A 56 -4.93 -20.32 11.29
N SER A 57 -4.68 -20.62 10.01
CA SER A 57 -4.37 -19.60 8.99
C SER A 57 -5.51 -18.59 8.83
N SER A 58 -6.76 -19.04 8.94
CA SER A 58 -7.96 -18.19 8.79
C SER A 58 -8.23 -17.33 10.04
N ILE A 59 -7.98 -17.86 11.24
CA ILE A 59 -8.13 -17.16 12.52
C ILE A 59 -7.06 -16.07 12.66
N SER A 60 -5.79 -16.37 12.31
CA SER A 60 -4.69 -15.39 12.32
C SER A 60 -4.92 -14.21 11.35
N GLN A 61 -5.54 -14.46 10.20
CA GLN A 61 -5.90 -13.40 9.25
C GLN A 61 -6.96 -12.44 9.83
N ARG A 62 -7.84 -12.92 10.70
CA ARG A 62 -8.96 -12.16 11.27
C ARG A 62 -8.52 -11.18 12.36
N GLU A 63 -7.52 -11.54 13.16
CA GLU A 63 -6.99 -10.70 14.25
C GLU A 63 -6.16 -9.49 13.76
N ARG A 64 -5.68 -9.50 12.52
CA ARG A 64 -4.97 -8.33 11.93
C ARG A 64 -5.90 -7.17 11.58
N ASN A 65 -7.20 -7.41 11.43
CA ASN A 65 -8.14 -6.43 10.85
C ASN A 65 -8.81 -5.51 11.87
N THR A 66 -8.63 -5.72 13.18
CA THR A 66 -9.25 -4.90 14.23
C THR A 66 -8.27 -4.00 14.96
N GLN A 67 -6.97 -4.09 14.66
CA GLN A 67 -5.98 -3.23 15.27
C GLN A 67 -6.01 -1.84 14.62
N PRO A 68 -6.04 -0.74 15.40
CA PRO A 68 -5.82 0.58 14.84
C PRO A 68 -4.49 0.60 14.09
N PHE A 69 -4.44 1.28 12.95
CA PHE A 69 -3.26 1.34 12.07
C PHE A 69 -2.00 1.84 12.81
N PHE A 70 -2.18 2.51 13.96
CA PHE A 70 -1.13 2.84 14.91
C PHE A 70 -1.46 2.26 16.28
N PRO A 71 -0.45 1.82 17.06
CA PRO A 71 -0.68 1.40 18.43
C PRO A 71 -1.22 2.59 19.25
N ASN A 72 -2.15 2.32 20.18
CA ASN A 72 -2.78 3.37 20.99
C ASN A 72 -1.80 4.18 21.85
N SER A 73 -0.58 3.67 22.06
CA SER A 73 0.51 4.37 22.76
C SER A 73 1.33 5.31 21.88
N ALA A 74 1.14 5.29 20.55
CA ALA A 74 1.91 6.13 19.65
C ALA A 74 1.50 7.60 19.81
N THR A 75 2.46 8.48 20.01
CA THR A 75 2.25 9.92 20.14
C THR A 75 2.44 10.60 18.78
N HIS A 76 2.00 11.86 18.62
CA HIS A 76 2.23 12.62 17.38
C HIS A 76 3.71 12.93 17.10
N ALA A 77 4.58 12.75 18.10
CA ALA A 77 6.04 12.78 17.96
C ALA A 77 6.62 11.53 17.27
N ASP A 78 5.86 10.43 17.18
CA ASP A 78 6.33 9.21 16.55
C ASP A 78 6.26 9.29 15.03
N GLN A 79 7.31 8.78 14.39
CA GLN A 79 7.45 8.81 12.93
C GLN A 79 6.29 8.14 12.20
N CYS A 80 5.65 7.15 12.82
CA CYS A 80 4.48 6.47 12.28
C CYS A 80 3.28 7.40 12.10
N ARG A 81 3.12 8.43 12.96
CA ARG A 81 2.03 9.42 12.89
C ARG A 81 2.34 10.65 12.05
N PHE A 82 3.57 10.80 11.56
CA PHE A 82 3.97 11.93 10.72
C PHE A 82 3.18 11.97 9.41
N VAL A 83 2.94 13.16 8.87
CA VAL A 83 2.24 13.31 7.59
C VAL A 83 3.12 12.82 6.45
N CYS A 84 2.53 12.09 5.52
CA CYS A 84 3.21 11.62 4.31
C CYS A 84 3.03 12.59 3.15
N ILE A 85 4.13 13.03 2.56
CA ILE A 85 4.19 13.81 1.33
C ILE A 85 4.93 13.01 0.27
N TYR A 86 4.30 12.84 -0.89
CA TYR A 86 4.92 12.28 -2.08
C TYR A 86 5.13 13.38 -3.12
N PRO A 87 6.22 13.34 -3.90
CA PRO A 87 6.47 14.32 -4.97
C PRO A 87 5.33 14.42 -5.99
N ALA A 88 4.64 13.30 -6.27
CA ALA A 88 3.49 13.25 -7.17
C ALA A 88 2.35 14.22 -6.79
N TYR A 89 2.23 14.62 -5.53
CA TYR A 89 1.16 15.51 -5.08
C TYR A 89 1.25 16.92 -5.66
N ILE A 90 2.47 17.42 -5.85
CA ILE A 90 2.75 18.78 -6.34
C ILE A 90 3.26 18.80 -7.79
N ASN A 91 3.45 17.63 -8.40
CA ASN A 91 3.97 17.52 -9.77
C ASN A 91 2.95 17.98 -10.82
N ALA A 92 3.33 18.96 -11.65
CA ALA A 92 2.51 19.52 -12.73
C ALA A 92 2.26 18.53 -13.88
N LYS A 93 3.21 17.62 -14.14
CA LYS A 93 3.13 16.62 -15.22
C LYS A 93 2.14 15.49 -14.90
N LYS A 94 1.82 15.27 -13.62
CA LYS A 94 0.84 14.25 -13.20
C LYS A 94 -0.57 14.82 -13.22
N THR A 95 -1.54 14.01 -13.63
CA THR A 95 -2.97 14.36 -13.55
C THR A 95 -3.52 14.17 -12.12
N ARG A 96 -4.76 14.61 -11.87
CA ARG A 96 -5.45 14.35 -10.60
C ARG A 96 -5.65 12.84 -10.35
N ALA A 97 -5.93 12.07 -11.40
CA ALA A 97 -6.06 10.62 -11.32
C ALA A 97 -4.73 9.97 -10.89
N GLN A 98 -3.62 10.42 -11.47
CA GLN A 98 -2.26 9.99 -11.15
C GLN A 98 -1.74 10.50 -9.78
N GLY A 99 -2.54 11.28 -9.04
CA GLY A 99 -2.25 11.62 -7.65
C GLY A 99 -1.91 13.08 -7.38
N ARG A 100 -1.91 13.97 -8.39
CA ARG A 100 -1.76 15.41 -8.17
C ARG A 100 -2.88 15.93 -7.27
N ARG A 101 -2.53 16.61 -6.18
CA ARG A 101 -3.47 17.16 -5.20
C ARG A 101 -3.80 18.62 -5.46
N VAL A 102 -2.86 19.35 -6.05
CA VAL A 102 -2.96 20.80 -6.32
C VAL A 102 -3.46 21.12 -7.73
N SER A 103 -3.85 22.38 -7.96
CA SER A 103 -4.22 22.88 -9.29
C SER A 103 -3.02 22.85 -10.23
N LYS A 104 -3.25 22.61 -11.53
CA LYS A 104 -2.17 22.49 -12.52
C LYS A 104 -1.38 23.79 -12.66
N SER A 105 -2.04 24.95 -12.54
CA SER A 105 -1.41 26.27 -12.66
C SER A 105 -0.41 26.60 -11.56
N LYS A 106 -0.62 26.05 -10.35
CA LYS A 106 0.27 26.25 -9.21
C LYS A 106 1.27 25.11 -9.03
N ALA A 107 1.13 24.02 -9.77
CA ALA A 107 1.98 22.84 -9.60
C ALA A 107 3.41 23.10 -10.08
N VAL A 108 4.37 22.36 -9.54
CA VAL A 108 5.80 22.49 -9.88
C VAL A 108 6.21 21.36 -10.83
N ASP A 109 7.12 21.63 -11.77
CA ASP A 109 7.61 20.61 -12.69
C ASP A 109 8.67 19.69 -12.05
N ASN A 110 8.39 18.39 -12.07
CA ASN A 110 9.27 17.31 -11.62
C ASN A 110 9.95 17.58 -10.26
N PRO A 111 9.18 17.74 -9.17
CA PRO A 111 9.73 17.91 -7.82
C PRO A 111 10.53 16.68 -7.39
N SER A 112 11.66 16.89 -6.72
CA SER A 112 12.49 15.84 -6.11
C SER A 112 12.19 15.69 -4.62
N VAL A 113 12.35 14.48 -4.09
CA VAL A 113 12.18 14.17 -2.65
C VAL A 113 13.15 14.97 -1.79
N ASN A 114 14.38 15.18 -2.28
CA ASN A 114 15.41 15.94 -1.58
C ASN A 114 15.04 17.43 -1.48
N GLU A 115 14.52 18.02 -2.55
CA GLU A 115 14.07 19.42 -2.54
C GLU A 115 12.96 19.65 -1.52
N ILE A 116 12.01 18.70 -1.45
CA ILE A 116 10.92 18.76 -0.47
C ILE A 116 11.47 18.68 0.95
N ARG A 117 12.42 17.79 1.22
CA ARG A 117 13.08 17.69 2.53
C ARG A 117 13.78 19.01 2.88
N ASP A 118 14.64 19.50 2.00
CA ASP A 118 15.51 20.65 2.28
C ASP A 118 14.70 21.92 2.60
N ILE A 119 13.58 22.14 1.89
CA ILE A 119 12.68 23.28 2.15
C ILE A 119 11.99 23.15 3.52
N LEU A 120 11.55 21.95 3.87
CA LEU A 120 10.85 21.70 5.14
C LEU A 120 11.80 21.78 6.33
N GLU A 121 13.02 21.26 6.18
CA GLU A 121 14.08 21.40 7.19
C GLU A 121 14.47 22.87 7.36
N ASN A 122 14.59 23.63 6.27
CA ASN A 122 14.85 25.07 6.33
C ASN A 122 13.70 25.86 6.98
N ALA A 123 12.46 25.37 6.87
CA ALA A 123 11.31 25.95 7.59
C ALA A 123 11.30 25.58 9.09
N GLY A 124 12.26 24.79 9.56
CA GLY A 124 12.38 24.34 10.95
C GLY A 124 11.40 23.22 11.30
N LEU A 125 10.95 22.43 10.33
CA LEU A 125 10.16 21.23 10.56
C LEU A 125 11.04 19.97 10.53
N LYS A 126 10.67 18.96 11.32
CA LYS A 126 11.30 17.65 11.26
C LYS A 126 10.79 16.88 10.04
N ALA A 127 11.64 16.73 9.03
CA ALA A 127 11.36 15.95 7.82
C ALA A 127 12.27 14.72 7.75
N ILE A 128 11.69 13.56 7.42
CA ILE A 128 12.42 12.29 7.28
C ILE A 128 12.15 11.73 5.90
N VAL A 129 13.21 11.38 5.17
CA VAL A 129 13.11 10.79 3.84
C VAL A 129 13.12 9.28 3.92
N GLU A 130 12.07 8.65 3.40
CA GLU A 130 12.02 7.22 3.15
C GLU A 130 12.26 6.94 1.66
N ALA A 131 13.54 6.83 1.25
CA ALA A 131 13.95 6.73 -0.15
C ALA A 131 13.37 5.51 -0.90
N ASN A 132 13.14 4.40 -0.21
CA ASN A 132 12.69 3.14 -0.82
C ASN A 132 11.17 3.01 -0.96
N ARG A 133 10.38 4.05 -0.60
CA ARG A 133 8.92 4.00 -0.74
C ARG A 133 8.48 4.48 -2.11
N LEU A 134 7.62 3.71 -2.77
CA LEU A 134 6.98 4.10 -4.01
C LEU A 134 5.54 4.58 -3.74
N TYR A 135 5.09 5.59 -4.48
CA TYR A 135 3.69 6.00 -4.45
C TYR A 135 2.84 4.99 -5.23
N CYS A 136 1.71 4.55 -4.69
CA CYS A 136 0.92 3.45 -5.28
C CYS A 136 0.42 3.73 -6.70
N ARG A 137 0.27 5.00 -7.10
CA ARG A 137 -0.18 5.39 -8.45
C ARG A 137 0.97 5.87 -9.34
N GLU A 138 2.21 5.76 -8.88
CA GLU A 138 3.37 6.06 -9.70
C GLU A 138 3.65 4.89 -10.65
N GLU A 139 3.72 5.19 -11.95
CA GLU A 139 3.93 4.19 -13.00
C GLU A 139 5.42 3.85 -13.12
N SER A 140 6.28 4.86 -13.02
CA SER A 140 7.73 4.71 -13.16
C SER A 140 8.36 4.15 -11.88
N ARG A 141 9.16 3.09 -12.01
CA ARG A 141 9.91 2.49 -10.90
C ARG A 141 11.35 3.01 -10.78
N GLU A 142 11.70 4.04 -11.53
CA GLU A 142 13.05 4.61 -11.53
C GLU A 142 13.38 5.24 -10.17
N PRO A 143 14.67 5.25 -9.76
CA PRO A 143 15.08 5.82 -8.47
C PRO A 143 14.65 7.27 -8.26
N GLN A 144 14.57 8.07 -9.33
CA GLN A 144 14.17 9.49 -9.28
C GLN A 144 12.73 9.71 -8.78
N TYR A 145 11.82 8.77 -9.08
CA TYR A 145 10.41 8.85 -8.68
C TYR A 145 10.11 8.08 -7.38
N ARG A 146 11.13 7.44 -6.79
CA ARG A 146 11.01 6.80 -5.49
C ARG A 146 11.25 7.83 -4.39
N GLY A 147 10.51 7.64 -3.30
CA GLY A 147 10.72 8.32 -2.04
C GLY A 147 9.45 8.95 -1.50
N ARG A 148 9.42 9.03 -0.16
CA ARG A 148 8.34 9.63 0.62
C ARG A 148 8.96 10.49 1.70
N VAL A 149 8.42 11.68 1.91
CA VAL A 149 8.82 12.55 3.02
C VAL A 149 7.79 12.41 4.14
N ARG A 150 8.25 12.12 5.35
CA ARG A 150 7.47 12.14 6.58
C ARG A 150 7.73 13.44 7.32
N VAL A 151 6.67 14.16 7.70
CA VAL A 151 6.77 15.47 8.33
C VAL A 151 6.00 15.48 9.64
N GLN A 152 6.64 15.98 10.68
CA GLN A 152 5.98 16.22 11.97
C GLN A 152 5.19 17.54 11.92
N LEU A 153 3.87 17.47 12.08
CA LEU A 153 3.02 18.67 12.22
C LEU A 153 2.72 19.01 13.68
N LYS A 154 2.56 17.99 14.52
CA LYS A 154 2.20 18.12 15.94
C LYS A 154 3.28 17.51 16.83
N ASN A 155 3.46 18.10 18.00
CA ASN A 155 4.30 17.57 19.06
C ASN A 155 3.60 16.44 19.82
N GLY A 156 4.29 15.87 20.80
CA GLY A 156 3.73 14.85 21.67
C GLY A 156 2.41 15.29 22.32
N ASP A 157 2.38 16.55 22.77
CA ASP A 157 1.27 17.17 23.50
C ASP A 157 0.17 17.73 22.58
N GLU A 158 0.09 17.25 21.33
CA GLU A 158 -0.85 17.69 20.28
C GLU A 158 -0.73 19.15 19.82
N SER A 159 0.14 19.95 20.44
CA SER A 159 0.48 21.30 20.00
C SER A 159 1.12 21.29 18.61
N LEU A 160 0.85 22.32 17.80
CA LEU A 160 1.45 22.46 16.48
C LEU A 160 2.94 22.80 16.61
N VAL A 161 3.80 22.18 15.80
CA VAL A 161 5.24 22.49 15.77
C VAL A 161 5.46 23.93 15.27
N LYS A 162 4.66 24.35 14.28
CA LYS A 162 4.66 25.71 13.74
C LYS A 162 3.21 26.12 13.47
N GLU A 163 2.84 27.31 13.89
CA GLU A 163 1.47 27.85 13.71
C GLU A 163 1.10 28.08 12.24
N GLN A 164 2.11 28.33 11.39
CA GLN A 164 1.96 28.50 9.94
C GLN A 164 1.54 27.20 9.23
N PHE A 165 1.76 26.04 9.84
CA PHE A 165 1.49 24.73 9.24
C PHE A 165 0.48 23.96 10.10
N LYS A 166 -0.81 24.21 9.86
CA LYS A 166 -1.91 23.54 10.57
C LYS A 166 -2.27 22.23 9.90
N THR A 167 -2.30 22.27 8.57
CA THR A 167 -2.78 21.17 7.74
C THR A 167 -1.70 20.68 6.78
N LYS A 168 -1.97 19.52 6.18
CA LYS A 168 -1.14 19.00 5.09
C LYS A 168 -1.16 19.93 3.87
N ASP A 169 -2.28 20.58 3.60
CA ASP A 169 -2.42 21.44 2.42
C ASP A 169 -1.57 22.71 2.54
N ASP A 170 -1.42 23.26 3.75
CA ASP A 170 -0.51 24.38 4.03
C ASP A 170 0.94 24.03 3.67
N LEU A 171 1.38 22.80 4.01
CA LEU A 171 2.71 22.31 3.60
C LEU A 171 2.83 22.22 2.08
N LEU A 172 1.80 21.74 1.39
CA LEU A 172 1.84 21.61 -0.08
C LEU A 172 1.91 22.97 -0.77
N PHE A 173 1.17 23.97 -0.28
CA PHE A 173 1.22 25.32 -0.83
C PHE A 173 2.56 26.01 -0.56
N TYR A 174 3.12 25.84 0.64
CA TYR A 174 4.44 26.36 0.95
C TYR A 174 5.53 25.74 0.07
N LEU A 175 5.50 24.43 -0.16
CA LEU A 175 6.43 23.74 -1.06
C LEU A 175 6.34 24.28 -2.49
N ILE A 176 5.13 24.49 -2.99
CA ILE A 176 4.89 25.03 -4.33
C ILE A 176 5.54 26.40 -4.52
N GLU A 177 5.44 27.26 -3.51
CA GLU A 177 6.01 28.59 -3.57
C GLU A 177 7.54 28.57 -3.50
N MET A 178 8.10 27.66 -2.69
CA MET A 178 9.53 27.66 -2.37
C MET A 178 10.40 26.86 -3.34
N ILE A 179 9.90 25.76 -3.94
CA ILE A 179 10.71 24.93 -4.85
C ILE A 179 11.24 25.71 -6.06
N PRO A 180 10.43 26.55 -6.75
CA PRO A 180 10.94 27.34 -7.88
C PRO A 180 12.03 28.34 -7.48
N LYS A 181 12.07 28.76 -6.20
CA LYS A 181 13.04 29.73 -5.68
C LYS A 181 14.37 29.09 -5.26
N LEU A 182 14.50 27.76 -5.31
CA LEU A 182 15.73 27.07 -4.92
C LEU A 182 16.87 27.34 -5.91
N LYS A 183 18.06 27.64 -5.38
CA LYS A 183 19.29 27.86 -6.17
C LYS A 183 19.68 26.66 -7.03
N THR A 184 19.36 25.44 -6.58
CA THR A 184 19.58 24.19 -7.32
C THR A 184 18.83 24.14 -8.65
N ARG A 185 17.70 24.83 -8.77
CA ARG A 185 16.93 24.94 -10.02
C ARG A 185 17.47 26.03 -10.94
N SER A 186 18.00 27.12 -10.39
CA SER A 186 18.56 28.23 -11.16
C SER A 186 19.77 27.82 -12.01
N GLY A 187 20.58 26.84 -11.56
CA GLY A 187 21.72 26.33 -12.32
C GLY A 187 21.39 25.31 -13.42
N ASN A 188 20.27 24.58 -13.28
CA ASN A 188 19.94 23.44 -14.15
C ASN A 188 19.26 23.81 -15.48
N GLN A 189 18.80 25.06 -15.65
CA GLN A 189 18.25 25.52 -16.93
C GLN A 189 19.28 25.46 -18.07
N GLN A 190 20.59 25.50 -17.76
CA GLN A 190 21.65 25.37 -18.77
C GLN A 190 21.96 23.92 -19.18
N GLN A 191 21.68 22.92 -18.33
CA GLN A 191 22.02 21.52 -18.61
C GLN A 191 20.89 20.73 -19.30
N GLN A 192 19.63 21.13 -19.13
CA GLN A 192 18.49 20.42 -19.76
C GLN A 192 18.34 20.66 -21.27
N GLN A 193 19.11 21.60 -21.86
CA GLN A 193 19.14 21.79 -23.31
C GLN A 193 20.05 20.79 -24.06
N GLN A 194 20.92 20.04 -23.38
CA GLN A 194 21.87 19.12 -24.05
C GLN A 194 21.35 17.68 -24.22
N GLN A 195 20.29 17.26 -23.51
CA GLN A 195 19.74 15.90 -23.67
C GLN A 195 18.65 15.76 -24.74
N ASN A 196 18.22 16.86 -25.36
CA ASN A 196 17.18 16.84 -26.41
C ASN A 196 17.76 17.02 -27.84
N GLN A 197 19.09 16.97 -28.01
CA GLN A 197 19.77 17.10 -29.31
C GLN A 197 20.46 15.82 -29.82
N GLN A 198 20.27 14.67 -29.16
CA GLN A 198 20.73 13.37 -29.67
C GLN A 198 19.55 12.43 -29.93
N GLY A 199 18.71 12.79 -30.90
CA GLY A 199 17.59 11.95 -31.33
C GLY A 199 17.00 12.32 -32.69
N GLY A 200 17.70 13.14 -33.48
CA GLY A 200 17.17 13.64 -34.75
C GLY A 200 18.25 13.82 -35.81
N GLY A 201 18.45 12.78 -36.63
CA GLY A 201 19.01 12.95 -37.97
C GLY A 201 20.01 11.89 -38.44
N LYS A 202 19.55 10.92 -39.23
CA LYS A 202 19.94 10.88 -40.66
C LYS A 202 19.02 9.95 -41.45
N GLY A 203 18.24 10.54 -42.34
CA GLY A 203 17.54 9.85 -43.41
C GLY A 203 18.45 9.59 -44.62
N LYS A 204 18.25 8.40 -45.22
CA LYS A 204 18.01 8.13 -46.65
C LYS A 204 18.72 9.01 -47.71
N LYS A 205 19.63 8.39 -48.49
CA LYS A 205 20.00 8.58 -49.91
C LYS A 205 21.35 7.87 -50.12
N ARG A 206 21.63 7.03 -51.11
CA ARG A 206 21.06 6.71 -52.43
C ARG A 206 21.10 5.20 -52.63
#